data_AF-A0A7S2C1N7-F1
#
_entry.id   AF-A0A7S2C1N7-F1
#
_cell.length_a   1.000
_cell.length_b   1.000
_cell.length_c   1.000
_cell.angle_alpha   90.00
_cell.angle_beta   90.00
_cell.angle_gamma   90.00
#
_symmetry.space_group_name_H-M   'P 1'
#
loop_
_entity.id
_entity.type
_entity.pdbx_description
1 polymer ?
#
loop_
_entity_poly.entity_id
_entity_poly.type
_entity_poly.pdbx_seq_one_letter_code
_entity_poly.pdbx_strand_id
1 'polypeptide(L)'
;GKVVKLLLNSYMVQFLETGFLHGDPHPGNFILMDSGKLGILDYGLMTSITPEKRLAFIEFLMHLQAKDYGSCLQDLINLEFFPAALGEDKEARDIIVPTLASTLSTLYEEGGDLKRKQEMFRKQREEMKA
;
A
#
# COMPACT_ATOMS: atom_id res chain seq x y z
N GLY A 1 5.90 0.26 17.55
CA GLY A 1 5.30 -0.01 18.87
C GLY A 1 4.16 -1.02 18.75
N LYS A 2 3.68 -1.59 19.88
CA LYS A 2 2.59 -2.59 19.91
C LYS A 2 1.31 -2.11 19.21
N VAL A 3 0.95 -0.84 19.39
CA VAL A 3 -0.24 -0.21 18.78
C VAL A 3 -0.15 -0.18 17.25
N VAL A 4 0.99 0.21 16.69
CA VAL A 4 1.21 0.23 15.24
C VAL A 4 1.03 -1.17 14.63
N LYS A 5 1.55 -2.21 15.28
CA LYS A 5 1.39 -3.59 14.82
C LYS A 5 -0.08 -4.04 14.85
N LEU A 6 -0.81 -3.68 15.91
CA LEU A 6 -2.24 -3.98 16.04
C LEU A 6 -3.07 -3.29 14.96
N LEU A 7 -2.82 -2.01 14.72
CA LEU A 7 -3.48 -1.25 13.66
C LEU A 7 -3.17 -1.86 12.29
N LEU A 8 -1.90 -2.09 11.98
CA LEU A 8 -1.50 -2.71 10.71
C LEU A 8 -2.18 -4.07 10.51
N ASN A 9 -2.17 -4.94 11.53
CA ASN A 9 -2.83 -6.24 11.45
C ASN A 9 -4.35 -6.10 11.23
N SER A 10 -5.01 -5.15 11.91
CA SER A 10 -6.43 -4.87 11.72
C SER A 10 -6.73 -4.48 10.26
N TYR A 11 -5.96 -3.57 9.69
CA TYR A 11 -6.13 -3.15 8.29
C TYR A 11 -5.81 -4.27 7.30
N MET A 12 -4.84 -5.13 7.58
CA MET A 12 -4.54 -6.30 6.74
C MET A 12 -5.69 -7.32 6.74
N VAL A 13 -6.30 -7.60 7.89
CA VAL A 13 -7.50 -8.45 7.99
C VAL A 13 -8.68 -7.82 7.26
N GLN A 14 -8.91 -6.52 7.48
CA GLN A 14 -9.96 -5.77 6.78
C GLN A 14 -9.78 -5.83 5.26
N PHE A 15 -8.54 -5.69 4.79
CA PHE A 15 -8.23 -5.72 3.37
C PHE A 15 -8.32 -7.13 2.81
N LEU A 16 -7.51 -8.06 3.30
CA LEU A 16 -7.31 -9.38 2.70
C LEU A 16 -8.42 -10.37 3.02
N GLU A 17 -9.02 -10.28 4.21
CA GLU A 17 -9.99 -11.30 4.67
C GLU A 17 -11.43 -10.81 4.52
N THR A 18 -11.79 -9.67 5.14
CA THR A 18 -13.19 -9.23 5.18
C THR A 18 -13.63 -8.45 3.95
N GLY A 19 -12.73 -7.70 3.33
CA GLY A 19 -13.04 -6.78 2.23
C GLY A 19 -13.75 -5.51 2.67
N PHE A 20 -13.89 -5.25 3.97
CA PHE A 20 -14.47 -4.03 4.52
C PHE A 20 -13.39 -3.21 5.19
N LEU A 21 -13.05 -2.06 4.58
CA LEU A 21 -11.98 -1.18 5.03
C LEU A 21 -12.52 0.04 5.76
N HIS A 22 -11.93 0.34 6.91
CA HIS A 22 -12.08 1.61 7.59
C HIS A 22 -11.33 2.70 6.81
N GLY A 23 -12.04 3.74 6.38
CA GLY A 23 -11.51 4.81 5.54
C GLY A 23 -10.85 5.95 6.32
N ASP A 24 -11.09 6.07 7.62
CA ASP A 24 -10.55 7.15 8.46
C ASP A 24 -9.59 6.62 9.57
N PRO A 25 -8.28 6.52 9.32
CA PRO A 25 -7.31 6.03 10.30
C PRO A 25 -6.97 7.04 11.41
N HIS A 26 -7.81 8.05 11.67
CA HIS A 26 -7.57 9.02 12.74
C HIS A 26 -7.45 8.34 14.13
N PRO A 27 -6.45 8.68 14.96
CA PRO A 27 -6.22 8.02 16.25
C PRO A 27 -7.42 8.03 17.19
N GLY A 28 -8.26 9.06 17.12
CA GLY A 28 -9.49 9.19 17.93
C GLY A 28 -10.53 8.10 17.68
N ASN A 29 -10.45 7.37 16.56
CA ASN A 29 -11.35 6.27 16.24
C ASN A 29 -10.91 4.94 16.85
N PHE A 30 -9.76 4.91 17.54
CA PHE A 30 -9.16 3.69 18.06
C PHE A 30 -8.88 3.80 19.56
N ILE A 31 -9.16 2.72 20.29
CA ILE A 31 -8.79 2.59 21.70
C ILE A 31 -8.05 1.26 21.91
N LEU A 32 -6.97 1.29 22.69
CA LEU A 32 -6.35 0.07 23.19
C LEU A 32 -7.06 -0.33 24.48
N MET A 33 -7.78 -1.44 24.44
CA MET A 33 -8.49 -1.96 25.61
C MET A 33 -7.51 -2.58 26.61
N ASP A 34 -7.91 -2.66 27.89
CA ASP A 34 -7.11 -3.32 28.94
C ASP A 34 -6.81 -4.80 28.63
N SER A 35 -7.68 -5.46 27.86
CA SER A 35 -7.47 -6.81 27.35
C SER A 35 -6.39 -6.92 26.27
N GLY A 36 -5.78 -5.81 25.86
CA GLY A 36 -4.80 -5.73 24.78
C GLY A 36 -5.37 -5.80 23.36
N LYS A 37 -6.70 -5.71 23.21
CA LYS A 37 -7.39 -5.68 21.91
C LYS A 37 -7.55 -4.24 21.42
N LEU A 38 -7.67 -4.09 20.11
CA LEU A 38 -7.99 -2.82 19.46
C LEU A 38 -9.53 -2.68 19.40
N GLY A 39 -10.08 -1.64 20.02
CA GLY A 39 -11.45 -1.20 19.81
C GLY A 39 -11.50 -0.16 18.70
N ILE A 40 -12.49 -0.29 17.80
CA ILE A 40 -12.81 0.70 16.76
C ILE A 40 -14.13 1.37 17.18
N LEU A 41 -14.12 2.70 17.27
CA LEU A 41 -15.20 3.50 17.85
C LEU A 41 -16.17 4.05 16.82
N ASP A 42 -15.66 4.37 15.63
CA ASP A 42 -16.42 4.94 14.52
C ASP A 42 -16.38 3.98 13.33
N TYR A 43 -17.48 3.91 12.57
CA TYR A 43 -17.61 3.16 11.32
C TYR A 43 -18.32 3.99 10.24
N GLY A 44 -18.37 5.31 10.41
CA GLY A 44 -19.06 6.24 9.50
C GLY A 44 -18.39 6.37 8.14
N LEU A 45 -17.11 6.06 8.03
CA LEU A 45 -16.37 6.02 6.77
C LEU A 45 -15.81 4.61 6.53
N MET A 46 -16.60 3.78 5.84
CA MET A 46 -16.22 2.42 5.44
C MET A 46 -16.28 2.29 3.92
N THR A 47 -15.40 1.48 3.35
CA THR A 47 -15.44 1.09 1.94
C THR A 47 -15.44 -0.42 1.79
N SER A 48 -16.01 -0.91 0.69
CA SER A 48 -16.02 -2.34 0.34
C SER A 48 -15.08 -2.58 -0.83
N ILE A 49 -14.25 -3.61 -0.71
CA ILE A 49 -13.31 -4.04 -1.74
C ILE A 49 -13.72 -5.43 -2.19
N THR A 50 -14.00 -5.57 -3.49
CA THR A 50 -14.48 -6.83 -4.04
C THR A 50 -13.37 -7.89 -3.99
N PRO A 51 -13.72 -9.19 -3.92
CA PRO A 51 -12.75 -10.27 -3.99
C PRO A 51 -11.80 -10.16 -5.20
N GLU A 52 -12.30 -9.70 -6.34
CA GLU A 52 -11.53 -9.54 -7.58
C GLU A 52 -10.48 -8.44 -7.43
N LYS A 53 -10.85 -7.29 -6.86
CA LYS A 53 -9.89 -6.20 -6.60
C LYS A 53 -8.83 -6.59 -5.58
N ARG A 54 -9.19 -7.40 -4.58
CA ARG A 54 -8.22 -7.94 -3.60
C ARG A 54 -7.23 -8.88 -4.26
N LEU A 55 -7.70 -9.77 -5.13
CA LEU A 55 -6.84 -10.68 -5.88
C LEU A 55 -5.91 -9.91 -6.82
N ALA A 56 -6.45 -8.97 -7.60
CA ALA A 56 -5.67 -8.12 -8.50
C ALA A 56 -4.56 -7.33 -7.75
N PHE A 57 -4.83 -6.90 -6.52
CA PHE A 57 -3.81 -6.26 -5.69
C PHE A 57 -2.70 -7.23 -5.25
N ILE A 58 -3.04 -8.47 -4.90
CA ILE A 58 -2.06 -9.50 -4.56
C ILE A 58 -1.20 -9.83 -5.79
N GLU A 59 -1.83 -10.00 -6.96
CA GLU A 59 -1.15 -10.22 -8.24
C GLU A 59 -0.22 -9.06 -8.59
N PHE A 60 -0.67 -7.81 -8.40
CA PHE A 60 0.17 -6.62 -8.56
C PHE A 60 1.44 -6.68 -7.71
N LEU A 61 1.33 -7.05 -6.43
CA LEU A 61 2.51 -7.19 -5.56
C LEU A 61 3.46 -8.29 -6.04
N MET A 62 2.92 -9.40 -6.57
CA MET A 62 3.71 -10.50 -7.13
C MET A 62 4.44 -10.08 -8.42
N HIS A 63 3.75 -9.41 -9.34
CA HIS A 63 4.36 -8.91 -10.58
C HIS A 63 5.38 -7.81 -10.30
N LEU A 64 5.11 -6.93 -9.34
CA LEU A 64 6.05 -5.90 -8.90
C LEU A 64 7.33 -6.52 -8.34
N GLN A 65 7.18 -7.55 -7.49
CA GLN A 65 8.31 -8.32 -6.95
C GLN A 65 9.13 -9.00 -8.06
N ALA A 66 8.44 -9.53 -9.10
CA ALA A 66 9.07 -10.14 -10.26
C ALA A 66 9.66 -9.12 -11.26
N LYS A 67 9.47 -7.82 -11.03
CA LYS A 67 9.80 -6.73 -11.96
C LYS A 67 9.12 -6.89 -13.33
N ASP A 68 7.95 -7.55 -13.37
CA ASP A 68 7.12 -7.67 -14.55
C ASP A 68 6.18 -6.46 -14.66
N TYR A 69 6.71 -5.36 -15.18
CA TYR A 69 5.98 -4.10 -15.26
C TYR A 69 4.87 -4.09 -16.32
N GLY A 70 4.92 -5.01 -17.29
CA GLY A 70 3.84 -5.19 -18.26
C GLY A 70 2.60 -5.78 -17.61
N SER A 71 2.79 -6.79 -16.76
CA SER A 71 1.71 -7.35 -15.94
C SER A 71 1.28 -6.38 -14.84
N CYS A 72 2.20 -5.65 -14.21
CA CYS A 72 1.84 -4.59 -13.25
C CYS A 72 0.87 -3.55 -13.85
N LEU A 73 1.10 -3.14 -15.10
CA LEU A 73 0.17 -2.22 -15.78
C LEU A 73 -1.22 -2.85 -15.93
N GLN A 74 -1.28 -4.14 -16.28
CA GLN A 74 -2.54 -4.86 -16.40
C GLN A 74 -3.27 -4.95 -15.06
N ASP A 75 -2.56 -5.22 -13.97
CA ASP A 75 -3.15 -5.25 -12.63
C ASP A 75 -3.67 -3.87 -12.23
N LEU A 76 -2.95 -2.79 -12.54
CA LEU A 76 -3.40 -1.43 -12.28
C LEU A 76 -4.64 -1.05 -13.11
N ILE A 77 -4.81 -1.61 -14.31
CA ILE A 77 -6.06 -1.50 -15.08
C ILE A 77 -7.19 -2.27 -14.38
N ASN A 78 -6.94 -3.50 -13.93
CA ASN A 78 -7.92 -4.32 -13.20
C ASN A 78 -8.33 -3.68 -11.87
N LEU A 79 -7.42 -2.93 -11.25
CA LEU A 79 -7.63 -2.11 -10.05
C LEU A 79 -8.26 -0.74 -10.35
N GLU A 80 -8.58 -0.44 -11.61
CA GLU A 80 -9.22 0.80 -12.09
C GLU A 80 -8.38 2.08 -11.91
N PHE A 81 -7.05 1.97 -11.79
CA PHE A 81 -6.15 3.13 -11.82
C PHE A 81 -5.95 3.67 -13.24
N PHE A 82 -6.19 2.85 -14.25
CA PHE A 82 -6.11 3.22 -15.67
C PHE A 82 -7.37 2.79 -16.43
N PRO A 83 -7.71 3.47 -17.54
CA PRO A 83 -8.83 3.07 -18.39
C PRO A 83 -8.62 1.67 -18.98
N ALA A 84 -9.69 0.86 -19.04
CA ALA A 84 -9.64 -0.48 -19.60
C ALA A 84 -9.14 -0.53 -21.06
N ALA A 85 -9.39 0.52 -21.84
CA ALA A 85 -8.95 0.63 -23.23
C ALA A 85 -7.42 0.54 -23.37
N LEU A 86 -6.66 0.90 -22.35
CA LEU A 86 -5.20 0.79 -22.35
C LEU A 86 -4.72 -0.68 -22.36
N GLY A 87 -5.56 -1.63 -21.95
CA GLY A 87 -5.24 -3.06 -21.95
C GLY A 87 -4.83 -3.57 -23.34
N GLU A 88 -5.54 -3.10 -24.37
CA GLU A 88 -5.40 -3.55 -25.76
C GLU A 88 -4.59 -2.59 -26.63
N ASP A 89 -4.31 -1.37 -26.16
CA ASP A 89 -3.56 -0.35 -26.90
C ASP A 89 -2.05 -0.61 -26.80
N LYS A 90 -1.52 -1.36 -27.77
CA LYS A 90 -0.10 -1.70 -27.82
C LYS A 90 0.81 -0.48 -27.87
N GLU A 91 0.43 0.56 -28.61
CA GLU A 91 1.25 1.76 -28.81
C GLU A 91 1.34 2.57 -27.52
N ALA A 92 0.21 2.75 -26.82
CA ALA A 92 0.21 3.41 -25.52
C ALA A 92 0.96 2.60 -24.46
N ARG A 93 0.87 1.26 -24.49
CA ARG A 93 1.61 0.38 -23.58
C ARG A 93 3.12 0.49 -23.77
N ASP A 94 3.61 0.54 -25.01
CA ASP A 94 5.03 0.70 -25.33
C ASP A 94 5.61 2.01 -24.77
N ILE A 95 4.77 3.04 -24.60
CA ILE A 95 5.15 4.32 -23.99
C ILE A 95 5.05 4.26 -22.46
N ILE A 96 3.98 3.69 -21.92
CA ILE A 96 3.67 3.77 -20.48
C ILE A 96 4.50 2.79 -19.66
N VAL A 97 4.71 1.57 -20.15
CA VAL A 97 5.41 0.52 -19.37
C VAL A 97 6.83 0.95 -18.97
N PRO A 98 7.66 1.56 -19.83
CA PRO A 98 8.98 2.05 -19.41
C PRO A 98 8.92 3.14 -18.32
N THR A 99 7.96 4.06 -18.41
CA THR A 99 7.76 5.10 -17.40
C THR A 99 7.29 4.53 -16.07
N LEU A 100 6.37 3.56 -16.12
CA LEU A 100 5.89 2.82 -14.96
C LEU A 100 7.03 2.04 -14.30
N ALA A 101 7.84 1.34 -15.09
CA ALA A 101 9.00 0.59 -14.63
C ALA A 101 9.99 1.48 -13.87
N SER A 102 10.35 2.63 -14.45
CA SER A 102 11.22 3.61 -13.80
C SER A 102 10.65 4.06 -12.45
N THR A 103 9.38 4.50 -12.44
CA THR A 103 8.71 5.01 -11.23
C THR A 103 8.60 3.95 -10.13
N LEU A 104 8.10 2.75 -10.47
CA LEU A 104 7.90 1.68 -9.51
C LEU A 104 9.23 1.10 -8.99
N SER A 105 10.25 1.02 -9.85
CA SER A 105 11.59 0.55 -9.44
C SER A 105 12.20 1.49 -8.39
N THR A 106 12.11 2.80 -8.59
CA THR A 106 12.56 3.80 -7.62
C THR A 106 11.82 3.63 -6.29
N LEU A 107 10.49 3.56 -6.32
CA LEU A 107 9.68 3.42 -5.11
C LEU A 107 9.99 2.14 -4.33
N TYR A 108 10.17 1.03 -5.06
CA TYR A 108 10.46 -0.28 -4.48
C TYR A 108 11.88 -0.35 -3.89
N GLU A 109 12.89 0.17 -4.59
CA GLU A 109 14.30 0.08 -4.16
C GLU A 109 14.65 1.11 -3.08
N GLU A 110 14.06 2.30 -3.13
CA GLU A 110 14.24 3.36 -2.13
C GLU A 110 13.41 3.12 -0.87
N GLY A 111 12.38 2.26 -0.94
CA GLY A 111 11.56 1.87 0.20
C GLY A 111 10.86 3.07 0.85
N GLY A 112 10.32 3.97 0.03
CA GLY A 112 9.52 5.12 0.44
C GLY A 112 10.12 5.92 1.61
N ASP A 113 11.15 6.73 1.37
CA ASP A 113 11.73 7.72 2.30
C ASP A 113 12.17 7.19 3.70
N LEU A 114 12.02 5.89 3.98
CA LEU A 114 12.35 5.28 5.28
C LEU A 114 13.84 5.14 5.47
N LYS A 115 14.58 4.74 4.43
CA LYS A 115 16.05 4.74 4.46
C LYS A 115 16.60 6.15 4.69
N ARG A 116 16.08 7.14 3.95
CA ARG A 116 16.47 8.55 4.08
C ARG A 116 16.12 9.13 5.45
N LYS A 117 14.94 8.82 5.99
CA LYS A 117 14.56 9.16 7.37
C LYS A 117 15.44 8.48 8.41
N GLN A 118 15.74 7.19 8.26
CA GLN A 118 16.66 6.47 9.14
C GLN A 118 18.07 7.08 9.13
N GLU A 119 18.55 7.49 7.96
CA GLU A 119 19.85 8.13 7.81
C GLU A 119 19.90 9.54 8.40
N MET A 120 18.83 10.33 8.22
CA MET A 120 18.65 11.62 8.91
C MET A 120 18.61 11.44 10.43
N PHE A 121 17.82 10.50 10.94
CA PHE A 121 17.74 10.21 12.37
C PHE A 121 19.08 9.73 12.93
N ARG A 122 19.87 8.96 12.15
CA ARG A 122 21.22 8.53 12.54
C ARG A 122 22.16 9.73 12.66
N LYS A 123 22.20 10.61 11.65
CA LYS A 123 23.03 11.83 11.66
C LYS A 123 22.69 12.76 12.82
N GLN A 124 21.42 13.08 13.04
CA GLN A 124 20.99 13.93 14.16
C GLN A 124 21.39 13.34 15.53
N ARG A 125 21.37 12.01 15.65
CA ARG A 125 21.73 11.32 16.89
C ARG A 125 23.25 11.27 17.12
N GLU A 126 24.04 11.36 16.06
CA GLU A 126 25.51 11.52 16.14
C GLU A 126 25.88 12.97 16.50
N GLU A 127 25.19 13.96 15.92
CA GLU A 127 25.37 15.39 16.23
C GLU A 127 24.98 15.72 17.68
N MET A 128 23.95 15.10 18.24
CA MET A 128 23.58 15.27 19.66
C MET A 128 24.54 14.59 20.65
N LYS A 129 25.47 13.77 20.16
CA LYS A 129 26.48 13.06 20.97
C LYS A 129 27.88 13.68 20.88
N ALA A 130 28.06 14.68 20.02
CA ALA A 130 29.28 15.49 19.89
C ALA A 130 29.15 16.76 20.75
#